data_AF-A0A428KKV6-F1
#
_entry.id   AF-A0A428KKV6-F1
#
_cell.length_a   1.000
_cell.length_b   1.000
_cell.length_c   1.000
_cell.angle_alpha   90.00
_cell.angle_beta   90.00
_cell.angle_gamma   90.00
#
_symmetry.space_group_name_H-M   'P 1'
#
loop_
_entity.id
_entity.type
_entity.pdbx_description
1 polymer ?
#
loop_
_entity_poly.entity_id
_entity_poly.type
_entity_poly.pdbx_seq_one_letter_code
_entity_poly.pdbx_strand_id
1 'polypeptide(L)'
;MKYYLSIGVLLLAAACTTPQSTTTETPAAVPDATTAGAITQEQATVLATRYFRSLPDSAVYQLPTMRLMDAGPRWQVLVKRTDRVGRMPDGSAIEIDKQSGSISTVPVK
;
A
#
# COMPACT_ATOMS: atom_id res chain seq x y z
N MET A 1 -39.38 -13.84 -22.72
CA MET A 1 -40.60 -13.19 -22.19
C MET A 1 -40.16 -12.07 -21.24
N LYS A 2 -40.60 -10.86 -21.53
CA LYS A 2 -40.44 -9.64 -20.73
C LYS A 2 -41.35 -9.72 -19.51
N TYR A 3 -40.86 -9.32 -18.34
CA TYR A 3 -41.68 -8.61 -17.36
C TYR A 3 -40.84 -7.50 -16.71
N TYR A 4 -41.11 -6.28 -17.16
CA TYR A 4 -40.80 -5.06 -16.43
C TYR A 4 -41.78 -4.97 -15.26
N LEU A 5 -41.28 -4.68 -14.05
CA LEU A 5 -42.11 -4.02 -13.05
C LEU A 5 -41.26 -2.94 -12.38
N SER A 6 -41.52 -1.73 -12.85
CA SER A 6 -41.09 -0.47 -12.27
C SER A 6 -41.91 -0.14 -11.01
N ILE A 7 -41.40 0.87 -10.29
CA ILE A 7 -42.08 1.79 -9.36
C ILE A 7 -41.77 1.56 -7.89
N GLY A 8 -41.14 2.59 -7.30
CA GLY A 8 -41.03 2.76 -5.86
C GLY A 8 -40.19 3.97 -5.47
N VAL A 9 -40.40 5.13 -6.10
CA VAL A 9 -39.88 6.41 -5.59
C VAL A 9 -40.66 6.76 -4.34
N LEU A 10 -39.98 6.90 -3.21
CA LEU A 10 -40.50 7.67 -2.07
C LEU A 10 -39.36 8.52 -1.50
N LEU A 11 -39.39 9.82 -1.85
CA LEU A 11 -38.70 10.87 -1.11
C LEU A 11 -39.39 11.04 0.25
N LEU A 12 -38.65 10.92 1.34
CA LEU A 12 -38.94 11.66 2.56
C LEU A 12 -37.66 12.31 3.09
N ALA A 13 -37.61 13.63 2.92
CA ALA A 13 -36.70 14.51 3.61
C ALA A 13 -37.13 14.60 5.09
N ALA A 14 -36.29 14.10 5.99
CA ALA A 14 -36.38 14.41 7.40
C ALA A 14 -35.21 15.34 7.75
N ALA A 15 -35.53 16.62 7.92
CA ALA A 15 -34.63 17.62 8.45
C ALA A 15 -34.37 17.34 9.93
N CYS A 16 -33.12 17.09 10.29
CA CYS A 16 -32.66 17.23 11.67
C CYS A 16 -31.58 18.31 11.74
N THR A 17 -31.99 19.42 12.35
CA THR A 17 -31.19 20.53 12.86
C THR A 17 -30.10 20.06 13.81
N THR A 18 -28.89 20.60 13.65
CA THR A 18 -27.88 20.68 14.72
C THR A 18 -27.11 22.01 14.60
N PRO A 19 -26.63 22.57 15.73
CA PRO A 19 -26.41 24.00 15.93
C PRO A 19 -25.16 24.53 15.24
N GLN A 20 -25.29 25.75 14.71
CA GLN A 20 -24.21 26.56 14.17
C GLN A 20 -23.37 27.13 15.32
N SER A 21 -22.20 26.54 15.56
CA SER A 21 -21.13 27.20 16.31
C SER A 21 -20.47 28.24 15.41
N THR A 22 -20.75 29.52 15.65
CA THR A 22 -19.90 30.62 15.17
C THR A 22 -18.58 30.58 15.96
N THR A 23 -17.57 29.95 15.37
CA THR A 23 -16.18 30.17 15.72
C THR A 23 -15.56 30.98 14.58
N THR A 24 -15.12 32.19 14.87
CA THR A 24 -14.17 32.92 14.03
C THR A 24 -12.88 32.13 14.05
N GLU A 25 -12.66 31.29 13.05
CA GLU A 25 -11.40 30.58 12.85
C GLU A 25 -10.71 31.23 11.64
N THR A 26 -9.53 31.79 11.91
CA THR A 26 -8.46 32.14 10.97
C THR A 26 -8.51 31.25 9.74
N PRO A 27 -8.25 31.76 8.51
CA PRO A 27 -8.20 30.94 7.31
C PRO A 27 -7.37 29.68 7.58
N ALA A 28 -8.04 28.52 7.64
CA ALA A 28 -7.37 27.25 7.75
C ALA A 28 -6.43 27.17 6.56
N ALA A 29 -5.13 27.06 6.85
CA ALA A 29 -4.13 26.77 5.85
C ALA A 29 -4.63 25.53 5.11
N VAL A 30 -4.94 25.69 3.81
CA VAL A 30 -5.14 24.58 2.90
C VAL A 30 -3.94 23.66 3.13
N PRO A 31 -4.12 22.39 3.55
CA PRO A 31 -2.99 21.51 3.65
C PRO A 31 -2.36 21.49 2.27
N ASP A 32 -1.13 22.02 2.19
CA ASP A 32 -0.30 21.95 1.01
C ASP A 32 -0.43 20.53 0.49
N ALA A 33 -0.83 20.39 -0.78
CA ALA A 33 -0.80 19.12 -1.47
C ALA A 33 0.65 18.65 -1.37
N THR A 34 0.92 17.82 -0.36
CA THR A 34 2.23 17.24 -0.12
C THR A 34 2.49 16.47 -1.38
N THR A 35 3.31 17.04 -2.25
CA THR A 35 3.86 16.31 -3.39
C THR A 35 4.48 15.10 -2.75
N ALA A 36 3.89 13.93 -2.97
CA ALA A 36 4.35 12.70 -2.35
C ALA A 36 5.82 12.56 -2.72
N GLY A 37 6.70 12.83 -1.76
CA GLY A 37 8.13 12.73 -1.96
C GLY A 37 8.47 11.30 -2.32
N ALA A 38 9.61 11.11 -2.98
CA ALA A 38 10.09 9.76 -3.28
C ALA A 38 10.07 8.89 -2.01
N ILE A 39 9.55 7.67 -2.14
CA ILE A 39 9.46 6.67 -1.09
C ILE A 39 10.84 6.50 -0.45
N THR A 40 10.90 6.75 0.86
CA THR A 40 12.15 6.60 1.63
C THR A 40 12.49 5.13 1.85
N GLN A 41 13.71 4.86 2.31
CA GLN A 41 14.16 3.51 2.64
C GLN A 41 13.29 2.86 3.74
N GLU A 42 12.87 3.64 4.73
CA GLU A 42 12.03 3.19 5.83
C GLU A 42 10.63 2.82 5.32
N GLN A 43 10.06 3.66 4.45
CA GLN A 43 8.77 3.40 3.83
C GLN A 43 8.82 2.15 2.93
N ALA A 44 9.90 1.97 2.16
CA ALA A 44 10.13 0.78 1.36
C ALA A 44 10.26 -0.49 2.23
N THR A 45 10.93 -0.40 3.38
CA THR A 45 11.02 -1.50 4.36
C THR A 45 9.64 -1.90 4.88
N VAL A 46 8.77 -0.93 5.19
CA VAL A 46 7.40 -1.18 5.63
C VAL A 46 6.55 -1.81 4.52
N LEU A 47 6.64 -1.29 3.29
CA LEU A 47 5.95 -1.83 2.11
C LEU A 47 6.37 -3.27 1.83
N ALA A 48 7.68 -3.55 1.84
CA ALA A 48 8.22 -4.90 1.66
C ALA A 48 7.74 -5.87 2.74
N THR A 49 7.79 -5.44 4.01
CA THR A 49 7.31 -6.25 5.14
C THR A 49 5.84 -6.60 4.99
N ARG A 50 5.01 -5.62 4.62
CA ARG A 50 3.59 -5.84 4.36
C ARG A 50 3.37 -6.80 3.20
N TYR A 51 4.09 -6.61 2.10
CA TYR A 51 4.03 -7.48 0.93
C TYR A 51 4.31 -8.93 1.29
N PHE A 52 5.46 -9.24 1.89
CA PHE A 52 5.84 -10.62 2.22
C PHE A 52 4.90 -11.27 3.25
N ARG A 53 4.31 -10.50 4.17
CA ARG A 53 3.28 -11.01 5.10
C ARG A 53 1.93 -11.27 4.43
N SER A 54 1.63 -10.59 3.33
CA SER A 54 0.36 -10.76 2.61
C SER A 54 0.34 -11.99 1.69
N LEU A 55 1.51 -12.60 1.44
CA LEU A 55 1.62 -13.77 0.57
C LEU A 55 1.02 -15.01 1.24
N PRO A 56 0.42 -15.92 0.46
CA PRO A 56 -0.19 -17.14 0.98
C PRO A 56 0.84 -18.06 1.67
N ASP A 57 2.09 -18.05 1.21
CA ASP A 57 3.23 -18.78 1.77
C ASP A 57 4.11 -17.89 2.67
N SER A 58 3.58 -16.83 3.27
CA SER A 58 4.33 -15.86 4.10
C SER A 58 5.28 -16.49 5.14
N ALA A 59 4.94 -17.66 5.68
CA ALA A 59 5.75 -18.41 6.64
C ALA A 59 7.12 -18.85 6.11
N VAL A 60 7.33 -18.93 4.79
CA VAL A 60 8.64 -19.31 4.23
C VAL A 60 9.63 -18.15 4.19
N TYR A 61 9.16 -16.91 4.32
CA TYR A 61 9.99 -15.71 4.20
C TYR A 61 10.61 -15.30 5.54
N GLN A 62 11.93 -15.23 5.58
CA GLN A 62 12.68 -14.86 6.77
C GLN A 62 12.88 -13.35 6.84
N LEU A 63 11.87 -12.60 7.29
CA LEU A 63 11.90 -11.14 7.34
C LEU A 63 13.15 -10.52 8.03
N PRO A 64 13.73 -11.09 9.11
CA PRO A 64 14.97 -10.56 9.69
C PRO A 64 16.18 -10.59 8.75
N THR A 65 16.14 -11.42 7.72
CA THR A 65 17.18 -11.50 6.68
C THR A 65 16.98 -10.49 5.56
N MET A 66 15.90 -9.70 5.61
CA MET A 66 15.58 -8.73 4.58
C MET A 66 16.73 -7.73 4.40
N ARG A 67 17.08 -7.49 3.14
CA ARG A 67 18.07 -6.49 2.73
C ARG A 67 17.39 -5.56 1.75
N LEU A 68 17.62 -4.28 1.94
CA LEU A 68 17.10 -3.22 1.09
C LEU A 68 18.29 -2.51 0.45
N MET A 69 18.25 -2.33 -0.86
CA MET A 69 19.33 -1.76 -1.65
C MET A 69 18.78 -0.68 -2.56
N ASP A 70 19.52 0.42 -2.69
CA ASP A 70 19.21 1.45 -3.67
C ASP A 70 19.54 0.93 -5.08
N ALA A 71 18.55 0.93 -5.96
CA ALA A 71 18.68 0.53 -7.36
C ALA A 71 18.21 1.66 -8.30
N GLY A 72 18.57 2.91 -7.99
CA GLY A 72 18.24 4.09 -8.79
C GLY A 72 16.79 4.52 -8.57
N PRO A 73 15.89 4.43 -9.58
CA PRO A 73 14.48 4.79 -9.42
C PRO A 73 13.68 3.80 -8.55
N ARG A 74 14.32 2.72 -8.09
CA ARG A 74 13.68 1.64 -7.32
C ARG A 74 14.48 1.30 -6.08
N TRP A 75 13.80 0.74 -5.09
CA TRP A 75 14.41 -0.05 -4.04
C TRP A 75 14.39 -1.52 -4.44
N GLN A 76 15.53 -2.18 -4.36
CA GLN A 76 15.59 -3.63 -4.48
C GLN A 76 15.56 -4.26 -3.09
N VAL A 77 14.65 -5.20 -2.89
CA VAL A 77 14.50 -5.93 -1.63
C VAL A 77 14.85 -7.38 -1.86
N LEU A 78 15.69 -7.95 -1.01
CA LEU A 78 16.00 -9.38 -0.99
C LEU A 78 15.60 -9.98 0.36
N VAL A 79 15.01 -11.17 0.37
CA VAL A 79 14.68 -11.90 1.60
C VAL A 79 14.97 -13.39 1.43
N LYS A 80 15.53 -14.03 2.45
CA LYS A 80 15.78 -15.48 2.42
C LYS A 80 14.50 -16.28 2.59
N ARG A 81 14.52 -17.49 2.03
CA ARG A 81 13.41 -18.45 2.06
C ARG A 81 13.79 -19.74 2.77
N THR A 82 12.97 -20.22 3.70
CA THR A 82 13.23 -21.47 4.44
C THR A 82 13.01 -22.72 3.59
N ASP A 83 12.16 -22.67 2.58
CA ASP A 83 11.89 -23.79 1.65
C ASP A 83 12.97 -23.96 0.56
N ARG A 84 13.95 -23.05 0.53
CA ARG A 84 15.07 -23.02 -0.42
C ARG A 84 16.43 -23.28 0.24
N VAL A 85 16.46 -23.77 1.47
CA VAL A 85 17.72 -24.17 2.13
C VAL A 85 18.45 -25.20 1.27
N GLY A 86 19.71 -24.92 0.95
CA GLY A 86 20.55 -25.77 0.09
C GLY A 86 20.30 -25.67 -1.42
N ARG A 87 19.48 -24.70 -1.89
CA ARG A 87 19.24 -24.43 -3.32
C ARG A 87 19.54 -22.97 -3.64
N MET A 88 20.26 -22.71 -4.74
CA MET A 88 20.45 -21.36 -5.27
C MET A 88 19.39 -21.04 -6.34
N PRO A 89 18.86 -19.80 -6.37
CA PRO A 89 18.95 -18.80 -5.30
C PRO A 89 18.15 -19.22 -4.05
N ASP A 90 18.67 -18.87 -2.87
CA ASP A 90 18.09 -19.22 -1.56
C ASP A 90 17.01 -18.22 -1.08
N GLY A 91 16.66 -17.26 -1.92
CA GLY A 91 15.81 -16.12 -1.56
C GLY A 91 14.80 -15.72 -2.63
N SER A 92 14.07 -14.66 -2.32
CA SER A 92 13.14 -13.97 -3.21
C SER A 92 13.49 -12.49 -3.25
N ALA A 93 13.27 -11.87 -4.39
CA ALA A 93 13.46 -10.44 -4.54
C ALA A 93 12.21 -9.75 -5.06
N ILE A 94 12.03 -8.51 -4.63
CA ILE A 94 11.04 -7.57 -5.15
C ILE A 94 11.72 -6.22 -5.43
N GLU A 95 11.10 -5.44 -6.29
CA GLU A 95 11.44 -4.04 -6.49
C GLU A 95 10.27 -3.16 -6.12
N ILE A 96 10.57 -2.02 -5.48
CA ILE A 96 9.61 -1.01 -5.07
C ILE A 96 9.95 0.28 -5.82
N ASP A 97 9.04 0.76 -6.63
CA ASP A 97 9.21 2.02 -7.35
C ASP A 97 9.24 3.21 -6.38
N LYS A 98 10.27 4.06 -6.46
CA LYS A 98 10.45 5.17 -5.51
C LYS A 98 9.41 6.28 -5.69
N GLN A 99 8.77 6.39 -6.84
CA GLN A 99 7.79 7.46 -7.07
C GLN A 99 6.37 7.01 -6.70
N SER A 100 6.00 5.78 -7.04
CA SER A 100 4.64 5.25 -6.90
C SER A 100 4.47 4.27 -5.74
N GLY A 101 5.56 3.70 -5.22
CA GLY A 101 5.51 2.60 -4.26
C GLY A 101 5.05 1.27 -4.84
N SER A 102 4.93 1.17 -6.18
CA SER A 102 4.50 -0.05 -6.87
C SER A 102 5.49 -1.18 -6.64
N ILE A 103 4.99 -2.37 -6.32
CA ILE A 103 5.80 -3.56 -6.03
C ILE A 103 5.77 -4.49 -7.22
N SER A 104 6.94 -4.98 -7.62
CA SER A 104 7.09 -6.01 -8.66
C SER A 104 8.04 -7.12 -8.20
N THR A 105 7.76 -8.36 -8.55
CA THR A 105 8.65 -9.50 -8.27
C THR A 105 9.76 -9.58 -9.29
N VAL A 106 10.98 -9.88 -8.84
CA VAL A 106 12.13 -10.06 -9.74
C VAL A 106 12.82 -11.40 -9.51
N PRO A 107 13.35 -12.04 -10.57
CA PRO A 107 14.12 -13.26 -10.43
C PRO A 107 15.43 -12.94 -9.69
N VAL A 108 15.76 -13.77 -8.70
CA VAL A 108 17.07 -13.74 -8.06
C VAL A 108 18.03 -14.52 -8.96
N LYS A 109 19.22 -13.97 -9.20
CA LYS A 109 20.29 -14.58 -10.02
C LYS A 109 21.44 -15.05 -9.14
#